data_AF-A0A3C1Q5G1-F1
#
_entry.id   AF-A0A3C1Q5G1-F1
#
_cell.length_a   1.000
_cell.length_b   1.000
_cell.length_c   1.000
_cell.angle_alpha   90.00
_cell.angle_beta   90.00
_cell.angle_gamma   90.00
#
_symmetry.space_group_name_H-M   'P 1'
#
loop_
_entity.id
_entity.type
_entity.pdbx_description
1 polymer ?
#
loop_
_entity_poly.entity_id
_entity_poly.type
_entity_poly.pdbx_seq_one_letter_code
_entity_poly.pdbx_strand_id
1 'polypeptide(L)'
;MMNRRRTRSDRRLRVLQILTLCVFAVLVGRLWQLQIIKGDYYERRATANRLALVPISAPRGIITDRHGEVLATSRMAYTISAVPQEFSDRQAEVQLLSELLEMPVEEIEAKIAGQTEGRYGVPYMPARLIEDAPPHILVRVSEHRVELPGVIIEEEPYRSYPCGTLAGPIIGYVGLINQEELANLAEDGYRARDRIGKSGIEREYERYLRGQDGVTEVEVDSLSRPVATVGAEAPVAGATLELTVDAKVQKTAEKALQEQLTALQSGKYKDAMAGAAVALDPRTGEIIAMATEPGYDPGWFVPRISDERWRQVSTGVSGLFNRVVSGAYPPGSTFKPFTAIAALEAGVADLTETILCSPSVSARYFRKRCAVWSAGRTHGRQNLTEIIPSVRFWRP
;
A
#
# COMPACT_ATOMS: atom_id res chain seq x y z
N MET A 1 -94.07 11.72 27.66
CA MET A 1 -93.18 11.74 26.46
C MET A 1 -91.68 11.60 26.81
N MET A 2 -91.30 10.85 27.87
CA MET A 2 -89.90 10.83 28.38
C MET A 2 -89.19 9.47 28.34
N ASN A 3 -89.84 8.36 27.99
CA ASN A 3 -89.23 7.01 28.10
C ASN A 3 -88.61 6.45 26.79
N ARG A 4 -88.79 7.11 25.64
CA ARG A 4 -88.17 6.69 24.36
C ARG A 4 -86.81 7.33 24.05
N ARG A 5 -86.38 8.35 24.81
CA ARG A 5 -85.08 9.02 24.60
C ARG A 5 -83.89 8.31 25.29
N ARG A 6 -84.10 7.61 26.42
CA ARG A 6 -83.04 6.86 27.13
C ARG A 6 -82.49 5.67 26.34
N THR A 7 -83.35 4.84 25.75
CA THR A 7 -82.94 3.61 25.03
C THR A 7 -82.10 3.87 23.77
N ARG A 8 -82.31 5.01 23.09
CA ARG A 8 -81.51 5.43 21.93
C ARG A 8 -80.13 5.93 22.34
N SER A 9 -80.02 6.56 23.50
CA SER A 9 -78.74 7.07 24.05
C SER A 9 -77.86 5.92 24.53
N ASP A 10 -78.43 4.94 25.24
CA ASP A 10 -77.70 3.75 25.73
C ASP A 10 -77.19 2.85 24.59
N ARG A 11 -77.92 2.78 23.47
CA ARG A 11 -77.50 2.04 22.28
C ARG A 11 -76.36 2.75 21.53
N ARG A 12 -76.36 4.09 21.48
CA ARG A 12 -75.24 4.87 20.91
C ARG A 12 -73.99 4.77 21.77
N LEU A 13 -74.14 4.83 23.10
CA LEU A 13 -73.05 4.60 24.07
C LEU A 13 -72.45 3.20 23.96
N ARG A 14 -73.28 2.15 23.82
CA ARG A 14 -72.79 0.78 23.61
C ARG A 14 -72.04 0.62 22.28
N VAL A 15 -72.55 1.20 21.20
CA VAL A 15 -71.86 1.18 19.90
C VAL A 15 -70.52 1.90 19.99
N LEU A 16 -70.47 3.05 20.66
CA LEU A 16 -69.22 3.77 20.90
C LEU A 16 -68.23 2.92 21.71
N GLN A 17 -68.68 2.29 22.81
CA GLN A 17 -67.86 1.39 23.64
C GLN A 17 -67.27 0.23 22.85
N ILE A 18 -68.09 -0.46 22.05
CA ILE A 18 -67.63 -1.58 21.21
C ILE A 18 -66.60 -1.10 20.20
N LEU A 19 -66.84 0.06 19.57
CA LEU A 19 -65.93 0.64 18.60
C LEU A 19 -64.60 1.05 19.25
N THR A 20 -64.63 1.65 20.44
CA THR A 20 -63.44 1.96 21.24
C THR A 20 -62.69 0.69 21.65
N LEU A 21 -63.38 -0.36 22.08
CA LEU A 21 -62.78 -1.66 22.41
C LEU A 21 -62.11 -2.32 21.20
N CYS A 22 -62.74 -2.26 20.02
CA CYS A 22 -62.15 -2.75 18.79
C CYS A 22 -60.87 -1.96 18.42
N VAL A 23 -60.87 -0.64 18.57
CA VAL A 23 -59.66 0.17 18.34
C VAL A 23 -58.54 -0.22 19.30
N PHE A 24 -58.84 -0.36 20.60
CA PHE A 24 -57.85 -0.83 21.58
C PHE A 24 -57.34 -2.24 21.26
N ALA A 25 -58.22 -3.16 20.84
CA ALA A 25 -57.81 -4.51 20.45
C ALA A 25 -56.85 -4.50 19.25
N VAL A 26 -57.09 -3.63 18.25
CA VAL A 26 -56.19 -3.44 17.12
C VAL A 26 -54.84 -2.86 17.56
N LEU A 27 -54.83 -1.87 18.46
CA LEU A 27 -53.60 -1.27 19.00
C LEU A 27 -52.79 -2.28 19.84
N VAL A 28 -53.45 -3.06 20.70
CA VAL A 28 -52.81 -4.12 21.49
C VAL A 28 -52.26 -5.22 20.60
N GLY A 29 -53.02 -5.64 19.58
CA GLY A 29 -52.54 -6.60 18.57
C GLY A 29 -51.32 -6.06 17.81
N ARG A 30 -51.32 -4.77 17.47
CA ARG A 30 -50.16 -4.12 16.84
C ARG A 30 -48.96 -4.04 17.78
N LEU A 31 -49.18 -3.72 19.05
CA LEU A 31 -48.12 -3.68 20.07
C LEU A 31 -47.50 -5.06 20.28
N TRP A 32 -48.33 -6.11 20.39
CA TRP A 32 -47.87 -7.50 20.44
C TRP A 32 -47.01 -7.84 19.22
N GLN A 33 -47.49 -7.51 18.01
CA GLN A 33 -46.72 -7.75 16.79
C GLN A 33 -45.36 -7.06 16.83
N LEU A 34 -45.29 -5.81 17.32
CA LEU A 34 -44.04 -5.07 17.40
C LEU A 34 -43.10 -5.62 18.48
N GLN A 35 -43.62 -5.99 19.66
CA GLN A 35 -42.80 -6.38 20.80
C GLN A 35 -42.45 -7.88 20.86
N ILE A 36 -43.38 -8.78 20.51
CA ILE A 36 -43.16 -10.23 20.62
C ILE A 36 -42.69 -10.81 19.28
N ILE A 37 -43.37 -10.50 18.17
CA ILE A 37 -43.06 -11.11 16.87
C ILE A 37 -41.82 -10.47 16.24
N LYS A 38 -41.66 -9.16 16.41
CA LYS A 38 -40.54 -8.39 15.85
C LYS A 38 -39.62 -7.80 16.94
N GLY A 39 -39.73 -8.26 18.19
CA GLY A 39 -38.92 -7.78 19.31
C GLY A 39 -37.43 -7.82 18.99
N ASP A 40 -36.90 -9.03 18.75
CA ASP A 40 -35.49 -9.25 18.40
C ASP A 40 -35.04 -8.43 17.17
N TYR A 41 -35.94 -8.23 16.20
CA TYR A 41 -35.63 -7.45 15.00
C TYR A 41 -35.47 -5.95 15.32
N TYR A 42 -36.37 -5.38 16.14
CA TYR A 42 -36.31 -3.98 16.54
C TYR A 42 -35.25 -3.72 17.60
N GLU A 43 -34.98 -4.68 18.49
CA GLU A 43 -33.88 -4.64 19.44
C GLU A 43 -32.54 -4.60 18.69
N ARG A 44 -32.30 -5.50 17.73
CA ARG A 44 -31.08 -5.46 16.90
C ARG A 44 -30.94 -4.15 16.13
N ARG A 45 -32.05 -3.57 15.62
CA ARG A 45 -32.00 -2.25 14.95
C ARG A 45 -31.77 -1.10 15.92
N ALA A 46 -32.27 -1.18 17.15
CA ALA A 46 -32.00 -0.18 18.19
C ALA A 46 -30.54 -0.25 18.66
N THR A 47 -29.99 -1.45 18.84
CA THR A 47 -28.59 -1.69 19.16
C THR A 47 -27.67 -1.27 18.01
N ALA A 48 -27.99 -1.63 16.76
CA ALA A 48 -27.21 -1.20 15.59
C ALA A 48 -27.21 0.31 15.38
N ASN A 49 -28.27 1.02 15.80
CA ASN A 49 -28.30 2.48 15.80
C ASN A 49 -27.51 3.10 16.97
N ARG A 50 -27.13 2.30 17.98
CA ARG A 50 -26.42 2.73 19.18
C ARG A 50 -24.95 2.25 19.20
N LEU A 51 -24.52 1.39 18.29
CA LEU A 51 -23.14 0.88 18.23
C LEU A 51 -22.44 1.37 16.95
N ALA A 52 -21.30 2.01 17.11
CA ALA A 52 -20.37 2.34 16.05
C ALA A 52 -19.14 1.42 16.13
N LEU A 53 -18.74 0.86 14.98
CA LEU A 53 -17.54 0.04 14.85
C LEU A 53 -16.37 0.91 14.41
N VAL A 54 -15.38 1.07 15.26
CA VAL A 54 -14.15 1.82 14.96
C VAL A 54 -13.03 0.81 14.68
N PRO A 55 -12.45 0.77 13.46
CA PRO A 55 -11.35 -0.14 13.16
C PRO A 55 -10.10 0.19 13.98
N ILE A 56 -9.38 -0.86 14.37
CA ILE A 56 -8.01 -0.76 14.88
C ILE A 56 -7.09 -1.36 13.81
N SER A 57 -6.27 -0.52 13.19
CA SER A 57 -5.34 -0.94 12.13
C SER A 57 -4.36 -2.01 12.62
N ALA A 58 -4.23 -3.10 11.87
CA ALA A 58 -3.30 -4.16 12.20
C ALA A 58 -1.84 -3.82 11.86
N PRO A 59 -0.86 -4.23 12.69
CA PRO A 59 0.54 -4.18 12.30
C PRO A 59 0.80 -5.08 11.09
N ARG A 60 1.42 -4.51 10.06
CA ARG A 60 1.75 -5.22 8.84
C ARG A 60 2.92 -6.19 9.09
N GLY A 61 2.89 -7.34 8.43
CA GLY A 61 3.89 -8.39 8.53
C GLY A 61 5.32 -7.90 8.25
N ILE A 62 6.29 -8.42 8.99
CA ILE A 62 7.71 -8.06 8.86
C ILE A 62 8.26 -8.71 7.59
N ILE A 63 9.10 -7.99 6.84
CA ILE A 63 9.89 -8.55 5.73
C ILE A 63 11.34 -8.62 6.20
N THR A 64 11.92 -9.81 6.15
CA THR A 64 13.31 -10.06 6.51
C THR A 64 14.10 -10.62 5.32
N ASP A 65 15.42 -10.44 5.37
CA ASP A 65 16.35 -11.17 4.52
C ASP A 65 16.51 -12.63 5.01
N ARG A 66 17.29 -13.43 4.28
CA ARG A 66 17.54 -14.86 4.60
C ARG A 66 18.30 -15.12 5.91
N HIS A 67 18.80 -14.07 6.54
CA HIS A 67 19.55 -14.10 7.79
C HIS A 67 18.80 -13.40 8.94
N GLY A 68 17.55 -12.99 8.70
CA GLY A 68 16.70 -12.31 9.68
C GLY A 68 16.94 -10.80 9.78
N GLU A 69 17.72 -10.18 8.89
CA GLU A 69 17.85 -8.73 8.84
C GLU A 69 16.53 -8.10 8.40
N VAL A 70 16.02 -7.16 9.20
CA VAL A 70 14.70 -6.55 8.98
C VAL A 70 14.78 -5.51 7.86
N LEU A 71 14.15 -5.82 6.73
CA LEU A 71 14.10 -4.96 5.55
C LEU A 71 12.88 -4.02 5.57
N ALA A 72 11.75 -4.50 6.08
CA ALA A 72 10.56 -3.69 6.32
C ALA A 72 9.80 -4.18 7.56
N THR A 73 9.30 -3.26 8.37
CA THR A 73 8.56 -3.55 9.60
C THR A 73 7.47 -2.51 9.84
N SER A 74 6.65 -2.70 10.86
CA SER A 74 5.72 -1.69 11.35
C SER A 74 6.26 -1.06 12.63
N ARG A 75 6.24 0.27 12.70
CA ARG A 75 6.52 1.03 13.93
C ARG A 75 5.26 1.75 14.37
N MET A 76 5.05 1.85 15.67
CA MET A 76 3.99 2.70 16.20
C MET A 76 4.36 4.16 15.94
N ALA A 77 3.40 4.90 15.41
CA ALA A 77 3.50 6.33 15.16
C ALA A 77 2.24 7.02 15.67
N TYR A 78 2.36 8.31 15.94
CA TYR A 78 1.25 9.10 16.45
C TYR A 78 0.64 9.93 15.35
N THR A 79 -0.68 9.87 15.21
CA THR A 79 -1.46 10.71 14.31
C THR A 79 -2.24 11.72 15.16
N ILE A 80 -2.13 12.99 14.79
CA ILE A 80 -2.87 14.07 15.43
C ILE A 80 -4.10 14.34 14.59
N SER A 81 -5.28 14.18 15.18
CA SER A 81 -6.58 14.31 14.53
C SER A 81 -7.46 15.31 15.27
N ALA A 82 -8.29 16.05 14.53
CA ALA A 82 -9.26 16.99 15.08
C ALA A 82 -10.68 16.46 14.95
N VAL A 83 -11.48 16.55 16.02
CA VAL A 83 -12.92 16.27 16.05
C VAL A 83 -13.63 17.62 16.14
N PRO A 84 -14.04 18.22 15.02
CA PRO A 84 -14.47 19.62 15.01
C PRO A 84 -15.75 19.89 15.82
N GLN A 85 -16.54 18.85 16.10
CA GLN A 85 -17.74 18.92 16.93
C GLN A 85 -17.43 19.04 18.43
N GLU A 86 -16.21 18.73 18.84
CA GLU A 86 -15.75 18.82 20.23
C GLU A 86 -15.03 20.15 20.53
N PHE A 87 -14.83 20.99 19.51
CA PHE A 87 -14.28 22.33 19.70
C PHE A 87 -15.25 23.20 20.50
N SER A 88 -14.72 23.83 21.55
CA SER A 88 -15.42 24.83 22.37
C SER A 88 -15.35 26.21 21.71
N ASP A 89 -14.18 26.59 21.20
CA ASP A 89 -13.96 27.79 20.39
C ASP A 89 -13.11 27.42 19.18
N ARG A 90 -13.79 27.10 18.07
CA ARG A 90 -13.14 26.67 16.83
C ARG A 90 -12.07 27.67 16.37
N GLN A 91 -12.33 28.97 16.47
CA GLN A 91 -11.41 29.96 15.91
C GLN A 91 -10.13 30.02 16.74
N ALA A 92 -10.25 30.02 18.08
CA ALA A 92 -9.11 30.00 18.98
C ALA A 92 -8.33 28.67 18.89
N GLU A 93 -9.02 27.53 18.88
CA GLU A 93 -8.41 26.20 18.82
C GLU A 93 -7.67 25.96 17.49
N VAL A 94 -8.26 26.36 16.36
CA VAL A 94 -7.61 26.24 15.04
C VAL A 94 -6.39 27.16 14.95
N GLN A 95 -6.45 28.35 15.54
CA GLN A 95 -5.30 29.27 15.60
C GLN A 95 -4.17 28.67 16.44
N LEU A 96 -4.48 28.12 17.62
CA LEU A 96 -3.51 27.44 18.47
C LEU A 96 -2.92 26.21 17.76
N LEU A 97 -3.76 25.39 17.11
CA LEU A 97 -3.29 24.27 16.29
C LEU A 97 -2.37 24.71 15.16
N SER A 98 -2.63 25.84 14.52
CA SER A 98 -1.76 26.38 13.46
C SER A 98 -0.35 26.65 13.97
N GLU A 99 -0.25 27.26 15.15
CA GLU A 99 1.04 27.55 15.81
C GLU A 99 1.75 26.28 16.26
N LEU A 100 1.03 25.32 16.86
CA LEU A 100 1.62 24.09 17.39
C LEU A 100 2.06 23.11 16.30
N LEU A 101 1.26 23.00 15.23
CA LEU A 101 1.48 22.09 14.10
C LEU A 101 2.38 22.68 13.01
N GLU A 102 2.72 23.97 13.11
CA GLU A 102 3.46 24.71 12.09
C GLU A 102 2.76 24.63 10.71
N MET A 103 1.42 24.67 10.72
CA MET A 103 0.56 24.47 9.56
C MET A 103 -0.39 25.65 9.40
N PRO A 104 -0.55 26.23 8.20
CA PRO A 104 -1.49 27.34 8.00
C PRO A 104 -2.91 26.98 8.41
N VAL A 105 -3.63 27.94 8.99
CA VAL A 105 -5.05 27.81 9.38
C VAL A 105 -5.89 27.31 8.21
N GLU A 106 -5.63 27.81 7.00
CA GLU A 106 -6.34 27.43 5.78
C GLU A 106 -6.16 25.95 5.44
N GLU A 107 -4.98 25.38 5.68
CA GLU A 107 -4.72 23.95 5.46
C GLU A 107 -5.42 23.08 6.51
N ILE A 108 -5.42 23.51 7.78
CA ILE A 108 -6.13 22.82 8.87
C ILE A 108 -7.63 22.78 8.59
N GLU A 109 -8.21 23.94 8.26
CA GLU A 109 -9.63 24.05 7.91
C GLU A 109 -9.99 23.22 6.68
N ALA A 110 -9.12 23.19 5.65
CA ALA A 110 -9.33 22.34 4.49
C ALA A 110 -9.30 20.83 4.82
N LYS A 111 -8.37 20.41 5.69
CA LYS A 111 -8.30 19.01 6.16
C LYS A 111 -9.51 18.62 6.99
N ILE A 112 -10.00 19.53 7.83
CA ILE A 112 -11.22 19.34 8.60
C ILE A 112 -12.42 19.21 7.66
N ALA A 113 -12.65 20.21 6.79
CA ALA A 113 -13.78 20.24 5.87
C ALA A 113 -13.78 19.02 4.94
N GLY A 114 -12.63 18.62 4.40
CA GLY A 114 -12.51 17.47 3.51
C GLY A 114 -12.85 16.12 4.16
N GLN A 115 -12.90 16.03 5.49
CA GLN A 115 -13.27 14.80 6.21
C GLN A 115 -14.69 14.84 6.79
N THR A 116 -15.17 16.02 7.20
CA THR A 116 -16.52 16.17 7.74
C THR A 116 -17.58 16.45 6.67
N GLU A 117 -17.19 16.99 5.51
CA GLU A 117 -18.11 17.46 4.47
C GLU A 117 -17.98 16.63 3.18
N GLY A 118 -19.10 16.12 2.66
CA GLY A 118 -19.16 15.39 1.38
C GLY A 118 -20.11 14.19 1.39
N ARG A 119 -20.22 13.50 0.25
CA ARG A 119 -21.12 12.33 0.09
C ARG A 119 -20.80 11.15 1.03
N TYR A 120 -19.59 11.15 1.61
CA TYR A 120 -19.07 10.12 2.53
C TYR A 120 -18.58 10.71 3.86
N GLY A 121 -18.82 12.00 4.15
CA GLY A 121 -18.45 12.61 5.42
C GLY A 121 -19.28 12.03 6.56
N VAL A 122 -18.63 11.44 7.56
CA VAL A 122 -19.30 10.91 8.75
C VAL A 122 -19.14 11.94 9.86
N PRO A 123 -20.23 12.51 10.41
CA PRO A 123 -20.15 13.39 11.58
C PRO A 123 -19.37 12.69 12.70
N TYR A 124 -18.52 13.44 13.42
CA TYR A 124 -17.63 12.94 14.49
C TYR A 124 -16.47 12.04 14.03
N MET A 125 -16.24 11.88 12.72
CA MET A 125 -15.00 11.24 12.25
C MET A 125 -13.80 12.17 12.48
N PRO A 126 -12.74 11.73 13.16
CA PRO A 126 -11.56 12.55 13.40
C PRO A 126 -10.84 12.92 12.10
N ALA A 127 -10.66 14.22 11.88
CA ALA A 127 -9.91 14.80 10.79
C ALA A 127 -8.40 14.72 11.06
N ARG A 128 -7.73 13.71 10.51
CA ARG A 128 -6.25 13.60 10.56
C ARG A 128 -5.56 14.86 10.02
N LEU A 129 -4.86 15.57 10.89
CA LEU A 129 -4.13 16.79 10.57
C LEU A 129 -2.68 16.46 10.19
N ILE A 130 -2.00 15.70 11.06
CA ILE A 130 -0.65 15.20 10.85
C ILE A 130 -0.64 13.69 11.06
N GLU A 131 -0.23 12.97 10.02
CA GLU A 131 0.09 11.55 10.09
C GLU A 131 1.57 11.39 10.40
N ASP A 132 1.92 10.42 11.27
CA ASP A 132 3.31 10.16 11.67
C ASP A 132 4.01 11.42 12.24
N ALA A 133 3.38 12.00 13.27
CA ALA A 133 3.79 13.26 13.86
C ALA A 133 5.21 13.20 14.44
N PRO A 134 6.08 14.18 14.12
CA PRO A 134 7.39 14.30 14.75
C PRO A 134 7.27 14.41 16.28
N PRO A 135 8.21 13.84 17.06
CA PRO A 135 8.13 13.85 18.53
C PRO A 135 7.98 15.24 19.15
N HIS A 136 8.59 16.27 18.56
CA HIS A 136 8.51 17.64 19.09
C HIS A 136 7.11 18.25 18.91
N ILE A 137 6.41 17.96 17.81
CA ILE A 137 5.02 18.39 17.58
C ILE A 137 4.08 17.63 18.54
N LEU A 138 4.31 16.33 18.69
CA LEU A 138 3.53 15.49 19.61
C LEU A 138 3.58 16.03 21.04
N VAL A 139 4.77 16.38 21.54
CA VAL A 139 4.95 16.94 22.88
C VAL A 139 4.20 18.28 23.01
N ARG A 140 4.39 19.20 22.06
CA ARG A 140 3.71 20.50 22.03
C ARG A 140 2.19 20.38 22.11
N VAL A 141 1.60 19.49 21.31
CA VAL A 141 0.15 19.24 21.34
C VAL A 141 -0.28 18.56 22.63
N SER A 142 0.52 17.63 23.16
CA SER A 142 0.21 16.94 24.41
C SER A 142 0.14 17.86 25.63
N GLU A 143 0.96 18.92 25.65
CA GLU A 143 0.97 19.94 26.72
C GLU A 143 -0.30 20.80 26.73
N HIS A 144 -0.93 21.00 25.56
CA HIS A 144 -2.13 21.83 25.40
C HIS A 144 -3.43 21.02 25.32
N ARG A 145 -3.42 19.74 25.76
CA ARG A 145 -4.61 18.86 25.71
C ARG A 145 -5.85 19.44 26.39
N VAL A 146 -5.68 20.28 27.42
CA VAL A 146 -6.81 20.91 28.12
C VAL A 146 -7.42 22.06 27.29
N GLU A 147 -6.59 22.77 26.53
CA GLU A 147 -6.99 23.89 25.66
C GLU A 147 -7.52 23.41 24.30
N LEU A 148 -7.27 22.14 23.96
CA LEU A 148 -7.64 21.51 22.70
C LEU A 148 -8.58 20.31 22.93
N PRO A 149 -9.78 20.51 23.49
CA PRO A 149 -10.70 19.43 23.83
C PRO A 149 -11.10 18.57 22.62
N GLY A 150 -11.14 19.14 21.41
CA GLY A 150 -11.44 18.37 20.19
C GLY A 150 -10.22 17.83 19.46
N VAL A 151 -9.04 17.75 20.10
CA VAL A 151 -7.84 17.18 19.47
C VAL A 151 -7.51 15.84 20.11
N ILE A 152 -7.46 14.81 19.28
CA ILE A 152 -7.10 13.45 19.69
C ILE A 152 -5.76 13.06 19.10
N ILE A 153 -5.03 12.24 19.86
CA ILE A 153 -3.77 11.65 19.44
C ILE A 153 -4.02 10.15 19.34
N GLU A 154 -3.98 9.64 18.11
CA GLU A 154 -4.18 8.24 17.77
C GLU A 154 -2.82 7.56 17.62
N GLU A 155 -2.65 6.37 18.20
CA GLU A 155 -1.47 5.54 17.99
C GLU A 155 -1.77 4.50 16.91
N GLU A 156 -1.02 4.52 15.82
CA GLU A 156 -1.24 3.64 14.67
C GLU A 156 0.07 3.03 14.16
N PRO A 157 0.04 1.78 13.67
CA PRO A 157 1.20 1.17 13.04
C PRO A 157 1.46 1.76 11.65
N TYR A 158 2.58 2.46 11.48
CA TYR A 158 3.08 2.91 10.18
C TYR A 158 4.18 1.99 9.66
N ARG A 159 4.22 1.83 8.33
CA ARG A 159 5.27 1.05 7.68
C ARG A 159 6.62 1.76 7.78
N SER A 160 7.68 1.02 8.10
CA SER A 160 9.04 1.53 8.26
C SER A 160 10.03 0.65 7.51
N TYR A 161 11.01 1.28 6.87
CA TYR A 161 12.06 0.63 6.09
C TYR A 161 13.42 1.01 6.69
N PRO A 162 13.92 0.25 7.69
CA PRO A 162 15.12 0.62 8.43
C PRO A 162 16.38 0.75 7.56
N CYS A 163 16.42 0.02 6.44
CA CYS A 163 17.57 -0.01 5.53
C CYS A 163 17.52 1.06 4.42
N GLY A 164 16.51 1.96 4.43
CA GLY A 164 16.39 3.06 3.48
C GLY A 164 16.31 2.59 2.02
N THR A 165 17.29 2.97 1.20
CA THR A 165 17.32 2.63 -0.24
C THR A 165 17.65 1.17 -0.54
N LEU A 166 18.21 0.42 0.42
CA LEU A 166 18.63 -0.96 0.22
C LEU A 166 17.42 -1.82 -0.19
N ALA A 167 17.54 -2.53 -1.31
CA ALA A 167 16.50 -3.38 -1.85
C ALA A 167 15.16 -2.65 -2.12
N GLY A 168 15.13 -1.31 -2.16
CA GLY A 168 13.88 -0.55 -2.25
C GLY A 168 12.98 -0.96 -3.44
N PRO A 169 13.51 -1.11 -4.66
CA PRO A 169 12.75 -1.59 -5.81
C PRO A 169 12.36 -3.08 -5.77
N ILE A 170 13.02 -3.90 -4.93
CA ILE A 170 12.61 -5.29 -4.68
C ILE A 170 11.44 -5.29 -3.70
N ILE A 171 11.62 -4.65 -2.53
CA ILE A 171 10.64 -4.61 -1.46
C ILE A 171 9.37 -3.91 -1.96
N GLY A 172 9.52 -2.80 -2.69
CA GLY A 172 8.43 -1.95 -3.07
C GLY A 172 8.03 -1.00 -1.94
N TYR A 173 6.94 -0.27 -2.14
CA TYR A 173 6.42 0.67 -1.17
C TYR A 173 4.91 0.47 -0.93
N VAL A 174 4.42 1.03 0.17
CA VAL A 174 2.99 1.11 0.48
C VAL A 174 2.49 2.52 0.22
N GLY A 175 1.21 2.65 -0.14
CA GLY A 175 0.58 3.94 -0.37
C GLY A 175 -0.93 3.87 -0.17
N LEU A 176 -1.57 5.03 -0.06
CA LEU A 176 -3.03 5.12 0.06
C LEU A 176 -3.72 4.45 -1.12
N ILE A 177 -4.76 3.68 -0.83
CA ILE A 177 -5.62 3.10 -1.85
C ILE A 177 -6.27 4.20 -2.69
N ASN A 178 -6.30 4.01 -4.01
CA ASN A 178 -7.03 4.90 -4.91
C ASN A 178 -8.45 4.37 -5.18
N GLN A 179 -9.27 5.14 -5.88
CA GLN A 179 -10.68 4.81 -6.09
C GLN A 179 -10.88 3.54 -6.93
N GLU A 180 -9.99 3.28 -7.89
CA GLU A 180 -10.07 2.08 -8.76
C GLU A 180 -9.66 0.82 -7.99
N GLU A 181 -8.59 0.90 -7.22
CA GLU A 181 -8.14 -0.19 -6.34
C GLU A 181 -9.20 -0.49 -5.27
N LEU A 182 -9.81 0.53 -4.67
CA LEU A 182 -10.89 0.36 -3.70
C LEU A 182 -12.09 -0.36 -4.33
N ALA A 183 -12.46 -0.03 -5.57
CA ALA A 183 -13.56 -0.71 -6.25
C ALA A 183 -13.32 -2.22 -6.40
N ASN A 184 -12.06 -2.63 -6.59
CA ASN A 184 -11.68 -4.04 -6.74
C ASN A 184 -11.45 -4.74 -5.40
N LEU A 185 -11.00 -4.01 -4.37
CA LEU A 185 -10.56 -4.55 -3.09
C LEU A 185 -11.60 -4.35 -1.96
N ALA A 186 -12.70 -3.63 -2.21
CA ALA A 186 -13.74 -3.41 -1.21
C ALA A 186 -14.35 -4.73 -0.69
N GLU A 187 -14.51 -5.73 -1.57
CA GLU A 187 -15.02 -7.06 -1.18
C GLU A 187 -14.03 -7.82 -0.29
N ASP A 188 -12.74 -7.52 -0.41
CA ASP A 188 -11.68 -8.07 0.46
C ASP A 188 -11.58 -7.32 1.80
N GLY A 189 -12.48 -6.38 2.07
CA GLY A 189 -12.56 -5.64 3.34
C GLY A 189 -11.67 -4.40 3.41
N TYR A 190 -11.14 -3.93 2.28
CA TYR A 190 -10.39 -2.67 2.24
C TYR A 190 -11.30 -1.44 2.28
N ARG A 191 -10.80 -0.37 2.87
CA ARG A 191 -11.48 0.91 3.07
C ARG A 191 -10.71 2.02 2.36
N ALA A 192 -11.38 3.13 2.05
CA ALA A 192 -10.83 4.22 1.25
C ALA A 192 -9.54 4.88 1.80
N ARG A 193 -9.16 4.59 3.05
CA ARG A 193 -7.98 5.16 3.72
C ARG A 193 -6.89 4.14 3.99
N ASP A 194 -7.10 2.90 3.58
CA ASP A 194 -6.14 1.84 3.84
C ASP A 194 -4.87 2.07 3.00
N ARG A 195 -3.75 1.62 3.57
CA ARG A 195 -2.45 1.65 2.90
C ARG A 195 -2.16 0.24 2.39
N ILE A 196 -1.99 0.13 1.08
CA ILE A 196 -1.72 -1.14 0.41
C ILE A 196 -0.35 -1.10 -0.26
N GLY A 197 0.25 -2.27 -0.46
CA GLY A 197 1.45 -2.46 -1.25
C GLY A 197 1.22 -2.05 -2.71
N LYS A 198 2.00 -1.09 -3.19
CA LYS A 198 1.87 -0.52 -4.53
C LYS A 198 2.82 -1.15 -5.55
N SER A 199 3.93 -1.69 -5.08
CA SER A 199 4.96 -2.31 -5.92
C SER A 199 5.70 -3.41 -5.17
N GLY A 200 6.56 -4.13 -5.90
CA GLY A 200 7.48 -5.11 -5.32
C GLY A 200 6.81 -6.21 -4.51
N ILE A 201 7.56 -6.72 -3.53
CA ILE A 201 7.12 -7.71 -2.55
C ILE A 201 5.91 -7.22 -1.74
N GLU A 202 5.86 -5.92 -1.39
CA GLU A 202 4.73 -5.33 -0.66
C GLU A 202 3.40 -5.55 -1.38
N ARG A 203 3.39 -5.39 -2.72
CA ARG A 203 2.18 -5.63 -3.53
C ARG A 203 1.91 -7.11 -3.74
N GLU A 204 2.93 -7.88 -4.09
CA GLU A 204 2.78 -9.31 -4.43
C GLU A 204 2.24 -10.12 -3.24
N TYR A 205 2.73 -9.83 -2.03
CA TYR A 205 2.36 -10.54 -0.80
C TYR A 205 1.41 -9.73 0.10
N GLU A 206 0.75 -8.71 -0.44
CA GLU A 206 -0.20 -7.83 0.27
C GLU A 206 -1.16 -8.62 1.17
N ARG A 207 -1.79 -9.66 0.62
CA ARG A 207 -2.77 -10.50 1.33
C ARG A 207 -2.21 -11.15 2.60
N TYR A 208 -0.93 -11.51 2.60
CA TYR A 208 -0.27 -12.12 3.75
C TYR A 208 0.27 -11.05 4.70
N LEU A 209 0.73 -9.93 4.16
CA LEU A 209 1.36 -8.86 4.92
C LEU A 209 0.34 -8.00 5.67
N ARG A 210 -0.86 -7.74 5.15
CA ARG A 210 -1.78 -6.73 5.75
C ARG A 210 -2.25 -7.07 7.17
N GLY A 211 -2.34 -8.36 7.52
CA GLY A 211 -2.96 -8.79 8.77
C GLY A 211 -4.49 -8.69 8.77
N GLN A 212 -5.10 -8.71 9.95
CA GLN A 212 -6.54 -8.54 10.14
C GLN A 212 -6.79 -7.43 11.15
N ASP A 213 -7.47 -6.38 10.69
CA ASP A 213 -7.81 -5.25 11.56
C ASP A 213 -8.69 -5.71 12.72
N GLY A 214 -8.45 -5.11 13.88
CA GLY A 214 -9.31 -5.22 15.03
C GLY A 214 -10.50 -4.29 14.91
N VAL A 215 -11.43 -4.39 15.85
CA VAL A 215 -12.60 -3.52 15.90
C VAL A 215 -12.88 -3.15 17.34
N THR A 216 -13.07 -1.87 17.61
CA THR A 216 -13.65 -1.38 18.86
C THR A 216 -15.13 -1.09 18.64
N GLU A 217 -15.99 -1.72 19.44
CA GLU A 217 -17.41 -1.41 19.48
C GLU A 217 -17.63 -0.27 20.48
N VAL A 218 -18.06 0.88 19.97
CA VAL A 218 -18.32 2.07 20.79
C VAL A 218 -19.80 2.35 20.77
N GLU A 219 -20.39 2.49 21.94
CA GLU A 219 -21.75 2.97 22.09
C GLU A 219 -21.80 4.45 21.72
N VAL A 220 -22.72 4.83 20.83
CA VAL A 220 -22.93 6.21 20.40
C VAL A 220 -24.31 6.73 20.78
N ASP A 221 -24.39 8.01 21.11
CA ASP A 221 -25.67 8.68 21.37
C ASP A 221 -26.41 9.07 20.08
N SER A 222 -27.57 9.72 20.21
CA SER A 222 -28.37 10.18 19.06
C SER A 222 -27.66 11.21 18.17
N LEU A 223 -26.56 11.80 18.66
CA LEU A 223 -25.70 12.71 17.91
C LEU A 223 -24.46 12.00 17.36
N SER A 224 -24.33 10.67 17.49
CA SER A 224 -23.12 9.89 17.12
C SER A 224 -21.89 10.14 18.00
N ARG A 225 -22.05 10.69 19.21
CA ARG A 225 -20.94 10.85 20.15
C ARG A 225 -20.63 9.54 20.86
N PRO A 226 -19.36 9.11 20.93
CA PRO A 226 -18.98 7.92 21.68
C PRO A 226 -19.22 8.13 23.18
N VAL A 227 -20.03 7.26 23.79
CA VAL A 227 -20.44 7.28 25.19
C VAL A 227 -19.64 6.27 26.02
N ALA A 228 -19.43 5.06 25.48
CA ALA A 228 -18.70 4.00 26.17
C ALA A 228 -18.18 2.95 25.19
N THR A 229 -17.02 2.36 25.46
CA THR A 229 -16.56 1.16 24.75
C THR A 229 -17.31 -0.06 25.28
N VAL A 230 -18.00 -0.77 24.40
CA VAL A 230 -18.81 -1.96 24.72
C VAL A 230 -17.98 -3.23 24.59
N GLY A 231 -17.08 -3.27 23.61
CA GLY A 231 -16.20 -4.40 23.33
C GLY A 231 -15.05 -4.01 22.42
N ALA A 232 -14.00 -4.83 22.40
CA ALA A 232 -12.89 -4.66 21.47
C ALA A 232 -12.36 -6.03 21.04
N GLU A 233 -12.18 -6.20 19.74
CA GLU A 233 -11.42 -7.29 19.14
C GLU A 233 -10.04 -6.75 18.75
N ALA A 234 -8.99 -7.38 19.27
CA ALA A 234 -7.62 -6.95 19.01
C ALA A 234 -7.21 -7.29 17.55
N PRO A 235 -6.44 -6.41 16.89
CA PRO A 235 -5.92 -6.70 15.56
C PRO A 235 -4.94 -7.88 15.58
N VAL A 236 -4.92 -8.63 14.47
CA VAL A 236 -3.96 -9.71 14.24
C VAL A 236 -2.90 -9.22 13.26
N ALA A 237 -1.64 -9.27 13.66
CA ALA A 237 -0.53 -8.86 12.81
C ALA A 237 -0.41 -9.74 11.55
N GLY A 238 0.06 -9.15 10.46
CA GLY A 238 0.35 -9.87 9.22
C GLY A 238 1.48 -10.90 9.36
N ALA A 239 1.53 -11.83 8.41
CA ALA A 239 2.55 -12.87 8.38
C ALA A 239 3.95 -12.28 8.12
N THR A 240 4.96 -12.83 8.78
CA THR A 240 6.36 -12.49 8.48
C THR A 240 6.78 -13.19 7.20
N LEU A 241 7.41 -12.44 6.29
CA LEU A 241 7.93 -12.93 5.02
C LEU A 241 9.45 -12.91 5.06
N GLU A 242 10.04 -14.10 5.00
CA GLU A 242 11.49 -14.28 4.85
C GLU A 242 11.85 -14.37 3.36
N LEU A 243 12.71 -13.48 2.89
CA LEU A 243 13.19 -13.45 1.51
C LEU A 243 14.45 -14.30 1.34
N THR A 244 14.70 -14.75 0.12
CA THR A 244 15.96 -15.43 -0.25
C THR A 244 17.13 -14.46 -0.39
N VAL A 245 16.84 -13.16 -0.48
CA VAL A 245 17.84 -12.10 -0.63
C VAL A 245 18.75 -12.08 0.60
N ASP A 246 20.04 -11.87 0.36
CA ASP A 246 21.03 -11.58 1.38
C ASP A 246 21.29 -10.07 1.38
N ALA A 247 21.00 -9.39 2.49
CA ALA A 247 21.09 -7.93 2.58
C ALA A 247 22.53 -7.42 2.32
N LYS A 248 23.56 -8.18 2.69
CA LYS A 248 24.97 -7.79 2.49
C LYS A 248 25.39 -7.95 1.03
N VAL A 249 24.96 -9.04 0.40
CA VAL A 249 25.21 -9.26 -1.04
C VAL A 249 24.44 -8.23 -1.86
N GLN A 250 23.18 -7.96 -1.52
CA GLN A 250 22.37 -6.93 -2.13
C GLN A 250 23.05 -5.56 -2.08
N LYS A 251 23.50 -5.14 -0.88
CA LYS A 251 24.19 -3.86 -0.68
C LYS A 251 25.46 -3.77 -1.51
N THR A 252 26.19 -4.88 -1.63
CA THR A 252 27.41 -4.94 -2.44
C THR A 252 27.10 -4.85 -3.94
N ALA A 253 26.03 -5.51 -4.39
CA ALA A 253 25.58 -5.45 -5.78
C ALA A 253 25.11 -4.03 -6.18
N GLU A 254 24.30 -3.37 -5.34
CA GLU A 254 23.87 -1.98 -5.56
C GLU A 254 25.07 -1.02 -5.61
N LYS A 255 25.98 -1.13 -4.63
CA LYS A 255 27.20 -0.32 -4.58
C LYS A 255 28.07 -0.52 -5.82
N ALA A 256 28.35 -1.77 -6.20
CA ALA A 256 29.17 -2.08 -7.38
C ALA A 256 28.53 -1.54 -8.67
N LEU A 257 27.20 -1.61 -8.77
CA LEU A 257 26.46 -1.10 -9.92
C LEU A 257 26.55 0.44 -10.00
N GLN A 258 26.39 1.13 -8.87
CA GLN A 258 26.52 2.59 -8.78
C GLN A 258 27.95 3.06 -9.10
N GLU A 259 28.98 2.40 -8.54
CA GLU A 259 30.39 2.69 -8.83
C GLU A 259 30.69 2.49 -10.32
N GLN A 260 30.17 1.41 -10.91
CA GLN A 260 30.35 1.13 -12.33
C GLN A 260 29.66 2.16 -13.23
N LEU A 261 28.44 2.60 -12.90
CA LEU A 261 27.76 3.67 -13.64
C LEU A 261 28.56 4.98 -13.55
N THR A 262 29.06 5.33 -12.37
CA THR A 262 29.90 6.51 -12.17
C THR A 262 31.18 6.45 -13.01
N ALA A 263 31.85 5.29 -13.02
CA ALA A 263 33.04 5.06 -13.84
C ALA A 263 32.73 5.20 -15.34
N LEU A 264 31.61 4.64 -15.82
CA LEU A 264 31.17 4.74 -17.21
C LEU A 264 30.89 6.20 -17.62
N GLN A 265 30.22 6.95 -16.75
CA GLN A 265 29.87 8.36 -16.95
C GLN A 265 31.10 9.27 -16.98
N SER A 266 32.13 8.99 -16.19
CA SER A 266 33.39 9.73 -16.23
C SER A 266 34.22 9.47 -17.49
N GLY A 267 33.98 8.34 -18.16
CA GLY A 267 34.69 7.92 -19.36
C GLY A 267 33.92 8.22 -20.66
N LYS A 268 33.83 7.19 -21.51
CA LYS A 268 33.24 7.28 -22.85
C LYS A 268 31.71 7.36 -22.81
N TYR A 269 31.06 6.86 -21.76
CA TYR A 269 29.62 6.62 -21.73
C TYR A 269 28.93 7.59 -20.75
N LYS A 270 28.99 8.89 -21.05
CA LYS A 270 28.41 9.97 -20.23
C LYS A 270 26.91 9.80 -19.98
N ASP A 271 26.21 9.15 -20.92
CA ASP A 271 24.76 8.92 -20.84
C ASP A 271 24.40 7.57 -20.19
N ALA A 272 25.34 6.91 -19.50
CA ALA A 272 25.08 5.68 -18.75
C ALA A 272 24.28 5.98 -17.47
N MET A 273 22.97 6.16 -17.60
CA MET A 273 22.10 6.63 -16.51
C MET A 273 21.47 5.52 -15.65
N ALA A 274 21.60 4.26 -16.05
CA ALA A 274 20.90 3.14 -15.41
C ALA A 274 21.62 1.81 -15.60
N GLY A 275 21.36 0.89 -14.68
CA GLY A 275 21.90 -0.47 -14.71
C GLY A 275 21.04 -1.45 -13.92
N ALA A 276 21.31 -2.73 -14.10
CA ALA A 276 20.66 -3.81 -13.36
C ALA A 276 21.63 -4.98 -13.18
N ALA A 277 21.52 -5.70 -12.07
CA ALA A 277 22.27 -6.92 -11.81
C ALA A 277 21.42 -7.91 -11.03
N VAL A 278 21.56 -9.20 -11.34
CA VAL A 278 20.94 -10.29 -10.58
C VAL A 278 21.99 -11.33 -10.24
N ALA A 279 21.98 -11.79 -8.99
CA ALA A 279 22.76 -12.92 -8.52
C ALA A 279 21.79 -13.96 -7.96
N LEU A 280 21.88 -15.19 -8.46
CA LEU A 280 21.04 -16.30 -8.06
C LEU A 280 21.87 -17.55 -7.81
N ASP A 281 21.37 -18.44 -6.96
CA ASP A 281 21.93 -19.78 -6.80
C ASP A 281 21.38 -20.69 -7.92
N PRO A 282 22.23 -21.18 -8.85
CA PRO A 282 21.75 -21.98 -9.98
C PRO A 282 21.22 -23.36 -9.57
N ARG A 283 21.48 -23.81 -8.33
CA ARG A 283 21.04 -25.11 -7.82
C ARG A 283 19.61 -25.06 -7.27
N THR A 284 19.24 -23.94 -6.67
CA THR A 284 17.95 -23.76 -5.99
C THR A 284 17.01 -22.78 -6.70
N GLY A 285 17.56 -21.90 -7.54
CA GLY A 285 16.83 -20.79 -8.13
C GLY A 285 16.63 -19.60 -7.20
N GLU A 286 17.15 -19.65 -5.96
CA GLU A 286 17.05 -18.56 -4.99
C GLU A 286 17.73 -17.29 -5.52
N ILE A 287 17.03 -16.15 -5.42
CA ILE A 287 17.60 -14.85 -5.74
C ILE A 287 18.35 -14.34 -4.51
N ILE A 288 19.67 -14.20 -4.64
CA ILE A 288 20.55 -13.72 -3.56
C ILE A 288 20.64 -12.20 -3.56
N ALA A 289 20.66 -11.60 -4.76
CA ALA A 289 20.61 -10.15 -4.94
C ALA A 289 19.95 -9.78 -6.26
N MET A 290 19.19 -8.68 -6.27
CA MET A 290 18.53 -8.08 -7.43
C MET A 290 18.69 -6.56 -7.35
N ALA A 291 19.80 -6.04 -7.88
CA ALA A 291 20.09 -4.61 -7.85
C ALA A 291 19.58 -3.91 -9.11
N THR A 292 18.98 -2.73 -8.94
CA THR A 292 18.59 -1.84 -10.03
C THR A 292 19.02 -0.42 -9.67
N GLU A 293 19.57 0.30 -10.63
CA GLU A 293 19.97 1.70 -10.49
C GLU A 293 19.33 2.55 -11.59
N PRO A 294 18.78 3.73 -11.27
CA PRO A 294 18.65 4.32 -9.92
C PRO A 294 17.69 3.54 -9.00
N GLY A 295 18.04 3.41 -7.72
CA GLY A 295 17.14 2.95 -6.66
C GLY A 295 16.30 4.07 -6.04
N TYR A 296 15.49 3.75 -5.03
CA TYR A 296 14.77 4.72 -4.19
C TYR A 296 14.55 4.17 -2.78
N ASP A 297 14.27 5.05 -1.82
CA ASP A 297 13.89 4.69 -0.45
C ASP A 297 12.36 4.55 -0.35
N PRO A 298 11.82 3.35 -0.08
CA PRO A 298 10.38 3.15 0.08
C PRO A 298 9.77 3.94 1.24
N GLY A 299 10.57 4.30 2.24
CA GLY A 299 10.15 5.13 3.37
C GLY A 299 9.69 6.52 2.95
N TRP A 300 10.09 7.01 1.78
CA TRP A 300 9.59 8.28 1.24
C TRP A 300 8.09 8.27 0.98
N PHE A 301 7.47 7.11 0.80
CA PHE A 301 6.03 6.99 0.54
C PHE A 301 5.18 6.95 1.82
N VAL A 302 5.81 6.93 2.99
CA VAL A 302 5.14 6.80 4.28
C VAL A 302 5.45 8.04 5.14
N PRO A 303 4.43 8.78 5.61
CA PRO A 303 3.00 8.65 5.32
C PRO A 303 2.63 9.13 3.91
N ARG A 304 3.40 10.05 3.31
CA ARG A 304 3.16 10.55 1.96
C ARG A 304 4.46 11.05 1.36
N ILE A 305 4.67 10.76 0.07
CA ILE A 305 5.80 11.29 -0.67
C ILE A 305 5.63 12.77 -1.01
N SER A 306 6.71 13.55 -0.85
CA SER A 306 6.74 14.95 -1.29
C SER A 306 6.83 15.06 -2.81
N ASP A 307 6.33 16.16 -3.37
CA ASP A 307 6.34 16.37 -4.83
C ASP A 307 7.75 16.38 -5.43
N GLU A 308 8.74 16.83 -4.66
CA GLU A 308 10.16 16.80 -5.06
C GLU A 308 10.67 15.36 -5.19
N ARG A 309 10.50 14.55 -4.15
CA ARG A 309 10.91 13.14 -4.15
C ARG A 309 10.14 12.32 -5.18
N TRP A 310 8.85 12.59 -5.34
CA TRP A 310 8.05 11.97 -6.39
C TRP A 310 8.61 12.25 -7.78
N ARG A 311 8.95 13.52 -8.08
CA ARG A 311 9.59 13.88 -9.35
C ARG A 311 10.94 13.17 -9.53
N GLN A 312 11.73 13.05 -8.47
CA GLN A 312 13.03 12.35 -8.51
C GLN A 312 12.91 10.89 -8.94
N VAL A 313 11.88 10.17 -8.48
CA VAL A 313 11.72 8.74 -8.78
C VAL A 313 10.86 8.45 -10.00
N SER A 314 9.98 9.37 -10.41
CA SER A 314 9.03 9.17 -11.51
C SER A 314 9.47 9.74 -12.87
N THR A 315 10.32 10.77 -12.88
CA THR A 315 10.70 11.45 -14.14
C THR A 315 12.01 10.92 -14.72
N GLY A 316 12.14 10.99 -16.05
CA GLY A 316 13.33 10.55 -16.77
C GLY A 316 13.62 9.06 -16.58
N VAL A 317 14.81 8.74 -16.08
CA VAL A 317 15.24 7.37 -15.78
C VAL A 317 14.68 6.97 -14.42
N SER A 318 13.43 6.52 -14.41
CA SER A 318 12.68 6.26 -13.17
C SER A 318 13.34 5.20 -12.29
N GLY A 319 13.38 5.48 -10.98
CA GLY A 319 13.80 4.52 -9.95
C GLY A 319 12.70 3.51 -9.58
N LEU A 320 11.43 3.84 -9.86
CA LEU A 320 10.29 2.94 -9.65
C LEU A 320 10.29 1.75 -10.61
N PHE A 321 11.02 1.88 -11.72
CA PHE A 321 11.12 0.84 -12.73
C PHE A 321 12.15 -0.23 -12.33
N ASN A 322 11.68 -1.41 -11.96
CA ASN A 322 12.56 -2.55 -11.71
C ASN A 322 13.10 -3.12 -13.04
N ARG A 323 14.36 -2.80 -13.33
CA ARG A 323 15.03 -3.13 -14.61
C ARG A 323 15.36 -4.60 -14.76
N VAL A 324 15.44 -5.36 -13.66
CA VAL A 324 15.76 -6.79 -13.72
C VAL A 324 14.59 -7.58 -14.30
N VAL A 325 13.36 -7.25 -13.89
CA VAL A 325 12.15 -8.01 -14.30
C VAL A 325 11.38 -7.34 -15.44
N SER A 326 11.34 -6.01 -15.48
CA SER A 326 10.54 -5.26 -16.46
C SER A 326 11.35 -4.75 -17.65
N GLY A 327 12.68 -4.79 -17.56
CA GLY A 327 13.58 -4.26 -18.59
C GLY A 327 13.72 -5.18 -19.80
N ALA A 328 13.41 -4.66 -20.99
CA ALA A 328 13.67 -5.35 -22.25
C ALA A 328 14.93 -4.76 -22.91
N TYR A 329 16.02 -5.52 -22.89
CA TYR A 329 17.31 -5.12 -23.47
C TYR A 329 17.76 -6.11 -24.54
N PRO A 330 18.43 -5.67 -25.62
CA PRO A 330 19.08 -6.59 -26.54
C PRO A 330 20.14 -7.42 -25.78
N PRO A 331 20.02 -8.76 -25.72
CA PRO A 331 20.95 -9.58 -24.92
C PRO A 331 22.36 -9.60 -25.52
N GLY A 332 22.50 -9.32 -26.82
CA GLY A 332 23.78 -9.26 -27.49
C GLY A 332 24.53 -10.60 -27.39
N SER A 333 25.83 -10.54 -27.06
CA SER A 333 26.66 -11.75 -27.03
C SER A 333 26.35 -12.71 -25.88
N THR A 334 25.59 -12.31 -24.85
CA THR A 334 25.20 -13.22 -23.76
C THR A 334 24.23 -14.30 -24.22
N PHE A 335 23.56 -14.11 -25.36
CA PHE A 335 22.63 -15.09 -25.93
C PHE A 335 23.30 -16.20 -26.74
N LYS A 336 24.59 -16.02 -27.12
CA LYS A 336 25.32 -16.97 -27.98
C LYS A 336 25.36 -18.41 -27.47
N PRO A 337 25.53 -18.71 -26.16
CA PRO A 337 25.49 -20.07 -25.67
C PRO A 337 24.17 -20.78 -26.00
N PHE A 338 23.03 -20.08 -25.91
CA PHE A 338 21.72 -20.66 -26.25
C PHE A 338 21.59 -20.92 -27.75
N THR A 339 22.06 -19.99 -28.60
CA THR A 339 22.10 -20.21 -30.05
C THR A 339 23.02 -21.38 -30.42
N ALA A 340 24.16 -21.52 -29.74
CA ALA A 340 25.09 -22.62 -29.94
C ALA A 340 24.46 -23.97 -29.58
N ILE A 341 23.79 -24.06 -28.42
CA ILE A 341 23.05 -25.26 -28.01
C ILE A 341 21.97 -25.60 -29.05
N ALA A 342 21.17 -24.62 -29.48
CA ALA A 342 20.14 -24.85 -30.49
C ALA A 342 20.71 -25.35 -31.83
N ALA A 343 21.89 -24.86 -32.24
CA ALA A 343 22.56 -25.30 -33.45
C ALA A 343 23.08 -26.75 -33.35
N LEU A 344 23.61 -27.13 -32.18
CA LEU A 344 24.02 -28.52 -31.88
C LEU A 344 22.81 -29.46 -31.89
N GLU A 345 21.73 -29.08 -31.19
CA GLU A 345 20.49 -29.88 -31.11
C GLU A 345 19.80 -30.04 -32.47
N ALA A 346 19.84 -29.01 -33.32
CA ALA A 346 19.32 -29.09 -34.68
C ALA A 346 20.22 -29.87 -35.65
N GLY A 347 21.41 -30.31 -35.20
CA GLY A 347 22.39 -31.02 -36.02
C GLY A 347 23.01 -30.18 -37.15
N VAL A 348 22.91 -28.84 -37.06
CA VAL A 348 23.45 -27.92 -38.08
C VAL A 348 24.87 -27.42 -37.74
N ALA A 349 25.41 -27.81 -36.58
CA ALA A 349 26.76 -27.55 -36.15
C ALA A 349 27.30 -28.74 -35.34
N ASP A 350 28.62 -28.94 -35.34
CA ASP A 350 29.33 -29.91 -34.49
C ASP A 350 30.38 -29.23 -33.60
N LEU A 351 30.75 -29.88 -32.48
CA LEU A 351 31.77 -29.36 -31.55
C LEU A 351 33.17 -29.29 -32.17
N THR A 352 33.48 -30.14 -33.15
CA THR A 352 34.79 -30.20 -33.81
C THR A 352 34.86 -29.43 -35.12
N GLU A 353 33.70 -29.04 -35.67
CA GLU A 353 33.63 -28.24 -36.89
C GLU A 353 34.31 -26.88 -36.68
N THR A 354 35.21 -26.51 -37.61
CA THR A 354 35.92 -25.23 -37.55
C THR A 354 35.44 -24.29 -38.64
N ILE A 355 35.06 -23.07 -38.24
CA ILE A 355 34.63 -22.00 -39.13
C ILE A 355 35.70 -20.90 -39.13
N LEU A 356 36.05 -20.39 -40.30
CA LEU A 356 36.93 -19.23 -40.41
C LEU A 356 36.16 -17.96 -39.98
N CYS A 357 36.56 -17.36 -38.87
CA CYS A 357 35.99 -16.11 -38.38
C CYS A 357 36.52 -14.91 -39.20
N SER A 358 35.97 -14.68 -40.38
CA SER A 358 36.33 -13.52 -41.22
C SER A 358 35.88 -12.18 -40.60
N PRO A 359 36.54 -11.04 -40.91
CA PRO A 359 36.18 -9.72 -40.36
C PRO A 359 34.74 -9.27 -40.68
N SER A 360 34.15 -9.85 -41.72
CA SER A 360 32.74 -9.69 -42.05
C SER A 360 32.18 -10.97 -42.68
N VAL A 361 30.92 -11.26 -42.43
CA VAL A 361 30.19 -12.34 -43.10
C VAL A 361 29.14 -11.72 -44.03
N SER A 362 29.07 -12.20 -45.28
CA SER A 362 27.99 -11.88 -46.21
C SER A 362 27.03 -13.07 -46.27
N ALA A 363 25.82 -12.91 -45.76
CA ALA A 363 24.77 -13.90 -45.93
C ALA A 363 24.03 -13.63 -47.25
N ARG A 364 23.80 -14.66 -48.06
CA ARG A 364 23.17 -14.55 -49.41
C ARG A 364 21.80 -13.84 -49.39
N TYR A 365 21.09 -13.90 -48.27
CA TYR A 365 19.79 -13.24 -48.03
C TYR A 365 19.89 -11.82 -47.45
N PHE A 366 20.99 -11.46 -46.80
CA PHE A 366 21.19 -10.13 -46.26
C PHE A 366 22.11 -9.36 -47.21
N ARG A 367 21.58 -8.37 -47.93
CA ARG A 367 22.36 -7.44 -48.79
C ARG A 367 23.37 -6.57 -48.00
N LYS A 368 23.62 -6.87 -46.72
CA LYS A 368 24.51 -6.15 -45.81
C LYS A 368 25.54 -7.10 -45.22
N ARG A 369 26.79 -6.62 -45.09
CA ARG A 369 27.88 -7.33 -44.39
C ARG A 369 27.67 -7.21 -42.87
N CYS A 370 27.66 -8.32 -42.16
CA CYS A 370 27.69 -8.32 -40.69
C CYS A 370 29.15 -8.20 -40.23
N ALA A 371 29.47 -7.11 -39.52
CA ALA A 371 30.81 -6.88 -39.01
C ALA A 371 31.09 -7.74 -37.77
N VAL A 372 32.27 -8.34 -37.69
CA VAL A 372 32.74 -9.01 -36.48
C VAL A 372 33.39 -7.98 -35.56
N TRP A 373 33.05 -8.02 -34.26
CA TRP A 373 33.65 -7.14 -33.25
C TRP A 373 35.10 -7.56 -32.94
N SER A 374 36.02 -7.12 -33.80
CA SER A 374 37.45 -7.46 -33.70
C SER A 374 38.37 -6.29 -34.04
N ALA A 375 37.82 -5.08 -34.14
CA ALA A 375 38.56 -3.87 -34.58
C ALA A 375 39.32 -4.10 -35.90
N GLY A 376 38.72 -4.86 -36.84
CA GLY A 376 39.32 -5.18 -38.14
C GLY A 376 40.21 -6.44 -38.16
N ARG A 377 40.38 -7.14 -37.03
CA ARG A 377 41.14 -8.40 -36.97
C ARG A 377 40.26 -9.61 -37.22
N THR A 378 40.86 -10.79 -37.40
CA THR A 378 40.14 -12.08 -37.47
C THR A 378 40.51 -12.91 -36.24
N HIS A 379 39.59 -13.74 -35.75
CA HIS A 379 39.91 -14.72 -34.72
C HIS A 379 40.52 -16.02 -35.30
N GLY A 380 40.75 -16.08 -36.62
CA GLY A 380 41.24 -17.28 -37.30
C GLY A 380 40.14 -18.33 -37.45
N ARG A 381 40.53 -19.59 -37.61
CA ARG A 381 39.59 -20.72 -37.57
C ARG A 381 39.22 -20.99 -36.12
N GLN A 382 37.93 -21.09 -35.84
CA GLN A 382 37.42 -21.40 -34.51
C GLN A 382 36.39 -22.50 -34.57
N ASN A 383 36.38 -23.38 -33.57
CA ASN A 383 35.26 -24.29 -33.32
C ASN A 383 34.26 -23.68 -32.31
N LEU A 384 33.15 -24.36 -32.07
CA LEU A 384 32.09 -23.87 -31.19
C LEU A 384 32.57 -23.66 -29.74
N THR A 385 33.50 -24.50 -29.26
CA THR A 385 34.09 -24.39 -27.92
C THR A 385 35.02 -23.18 -27.77
N GLU A 386 35.58 -22.68 -28.86
CA GLU A 386 36.43 -21.47 -28.90
C GLU A 386 35.61 -20.19 -29.12
N ILE A 387 34.45 -20.31 -29.76
CA ILE A 387 33.52 -19.18 -30.01
C ILE A 387 32.86 -18.71 -28.72
N ILE A 388 32.46 -19.63 -27.84
CA ILE A 388 31.72 -19.29 -26.61
C ILE A 388 32.58 -18.47 -25.61
N PRO A 389 33.85 -18.82 -25.31
CA PRO A 389 34.73 -18.03 -24.42
C PRO A 389 35.24 -16.73 -25.04
N SER A 390 35.20 -16.59 -26.38
CA SER A 390 35.54 -15.32 -27.06
C SER A 390 34.51 -14.22 -26.78
N VAL A 391 33.36 -14.57 -26.22
CA VAL A 391 32.49 -13.65 -25.50
C VAL A 391 33.28 -13.16 -24.29
N ARG A 392 33.79 -11.92 -24.35
CA ARG A 392 34.34 -11.27 -23.16
C ARG A 392 33.24 -11.17 -22.11
N PHE A 393 33.12 -12.18 -21.26
CA PHE A 393 32.59 -12.00 -19.92
C PHE A 393 33.49 -10.95 -19.27
N TRP A 394 32.86 -9.92 -18.72
CA TRP A 394 33.52 -8.82 -18.04
C TRP A 394 34.51 -9.43 -17.04
N ARG A 395 35.81 -9.36 -17.34
CA ARG A 395 36.85 -9.68 -16.35
C ARG A 395 36.98 -8.45 -15.47
N PRO A 396 36.95 -8.61 -14.13
CA PRO A 396 36.94 -7.50 -13.18
C PRO A 396 38.16 -6.58 -13.36
#